data_AF-A0A7S2CKS3-F1
#
_entry.id   AF-A0A7S2CKS3-F1
#
_cell.length_a   1.000
_cell.length_b   1.000
_cell.length_c   1.000
_cell.angle_alpha   90.00
_cell.angle_beta   90.00
_cell.angle_gamma   90.00
#
_symmetry.space_group_name_H-M   'P 1'
#
loop_
_entity.id
_entity.type
_entity.pdbx_description
1 polymer ?
#
loop_
_entity_poly.entity_id
_entity_poly.type
_entity_poly.pdbx_seq_one_letter_code
_entity_poly.pdbx_strand_id
1 'polypeptide(L)'
;AAGVETAKLFLPSGSKVISEVRREGVATAVFAEGIGSETKLPVYLVVDGKTASAAEILTAALQDNKRGTVVSGGGRTFGKGRIQNVQPLEDGSGISVTRAKY
;
A
#
# COMPACT_ATOMS: atom_id res chain seq x y z
N ALA A 1 -7.17 -0.39 5.74
CA ALA A 1 -6.01 -1.27 6.06
C ALA A 1 -4.91 -0.42 6.69
N ALA A 2 -4.16 -0.92 7.67
CA ALA A 2 -3.21 -0.12 8.46
C ALA A 2 -2.23 0.72 7.59
N GLY A 3 -1.66 0.13 6.52
CA GLY A 3 -0.74 0.84 5.63
C GLY A 3 -1.37 2.01 4.86
N VAL A 4 -2.66 1.92 4.54
CA VAL A 4 -3.41 3.02 3.89
C VAL A 4 -3.55 4.17 4.87
N GLU A 5 -4.02 3.90 6.09
CA GLU A 5 -4.22 4.95 7.10
C GLU A 5 -2.90 5.61 7.51
N THR A 6 -1.82 4.84 7.64
CA THR A 6 -0.49 5.41 7.86
C THR A 6 -0.05 6.30 6.70
N ALA A 7 -0.27 5.91 5.45
CA ALA A 7 0.11 6.72 4.30
C ALA A 7 -0.64 8.07 4.26
N LYS A 8 -1.91 8.09 4.65
CA LYS A 8 -2.72 9.32 4.72
C LYS A 8 -2.13 10.38 5.65
N LEU A 9 -1.42 9.97 6.72
CA LEU A 9 -0.75 10.89 7.64
C LEU A 9 0.39 11.69 6.98
N PHE A 10 0.92 11.21 5.86
CA PHE A 10 2.06 11.84 5.19
C PHE A 10 1.67 12.57 3.91
N LEU A 11 0.49 12.28 3.35
CA LEU A 11 0.10 12.67 2.01
C LEU A 11 -1.00 13.74 2.04
N PRO A 12 -0.88 14.81 1.24
CA PRO A 12 -1.89 15.85 1.18
C PRO A 12 -3.20 15.32 0.61
N SER A 13 -4.30 16.02 0.89
CA SER A 13 -5.63 15.70 0.35
C SER A 13 -5.59 15.51 -1.17
N GLY A 14 -6.23 14.46 -1.65
CA GLY A 14 -6.28 14.14 -3.08
C GLY A 14 -5.09 13.34 -3.60
N SER A 15 -4.06 13.09 -2.80
CA SER A 15 -3.00 12.14 -3.18
C SER A 15 -3.55 10.72 -3.25
N LYS A 16 -3.26 10.02 -4.35
CA LYS A 16 -3.65 8.62 -4.52
C LYS A 16 -2.78 7.73 -3.61
N VAL A 17 -3.41 6.92 -2.76
CA VAL A 17 -2.71 6.00 -1.84
C VAL A 17 -2.55 4.63 -2.47
N ILE A 18 -3.65 4.08 -3.00
CA ILE A 18 -3.65 2.76 -3.64
C ILE A 18 -4.78 2.65 -4.65
N SER A 19 -4.59 1.84 -5.69
CA SER A 19 -5.66 1.41 -6.59
C SER A 19 -5.75 -0.11 -6.61
N GLU A 20 -6.94 -0.64 -6.36
CA GLU A 20 -7.26 -2.05 -6.52
C GLU A 20 -7.92 -2.25 -7.88
N VAL A 21 -7.35 -3.11 -8.72
CA VAL A 21 -7.95 -3.50 -10.00
C VAL A 21 -8.51 -4.91 -9.86
N ARG A 22 -9.82 -5.05 -10.01
CA ARG A 22 -10.49 -6.36 -9.99
C ARG A 22 -10.34 -7.06 -11.34
N ARG A 23 -10.56 -8.38 -11.37
CA ARG A 23 -10.40 -9.22 -12.58
C ARG A 23 -11.28 -8.74 -13.74
N GLU A 24 -12.39 -8.10 -13.43
CA GLU A 24 -13.36 -7.54 -14.35
C GLU A 24 -12.90 -6.19 -14.95
N GLY A 25 -11.69 -5.73 -14.64
CA GLY A 25 -11.12 -4.47 -15.12
C GLY A 25 -11.57 -3.23 -14.33
N VAL A 26 -12.43 -3.42 -13.32
CA VAL A 26 -12.91 -2.33 -12.46
C VAL A 26 -11.81 -1.91 -11.49
N ALA A 27 -11.35 -0.67 -11.63
CA ALA A 27 -10.39 -0.06 -10.72
C ALA A 27 -11.10 0.75 -9.63
N THR A 28 -10.77 0.49 -8.38
CA THR A 28 -11.19 1.31 -7.22
C THR A 28 -9.95 1.95 -6.63
N ALA A 29 -9.94 3.27 -6.51
CA ALA A 29 -8.83 4.01 -5.93
C ALA A 29 -9.19 4.54 -4.54
N VAL A 30 -8.21 4.54 -3.65
CA VAL A 30 -8.28 5.20 -2.34
C VAL A 30 -7.36 6.41 -2.37
N PHE A 31 -7.88 7.53 -1.89
CA PHE A 31 -7.17 8.79 -1.81
C PHE A 31 -6.93 9.19 -0.36
N ALA A 32 -5.93 10.04 -0.14
CA ALA A 32 -5.68 10.65 1.14
C ALA A 32 -6.69 11.78 1.40
N GLU A 33 -7.16 11.83 2.63
CA GLU A 33 -8.11 12.80 3.13
C GLU A 33 -7.43 13.47 4.34
N GLY A 34 -6.98 14.71 4.18
CA GLY A 34 -6.21 15.41 5.23
C GLY A 34 -5.28 16.51 4.68
N ILE A 35 -4.59 17.22 5.57
CA ILE A 35 -3.71 18.33 5.19
C ILE A 35 -2.31 17.89 4.73
N GLY A 36 -1.99 16.59 4.85
CA GLY A 36 -0.67 16.04 4.59
C GLY A 36 0.21 16.00 5.84
N SER A 37 1.48 15.70 5.64
CA SER A 37 2.44 15.59 6.74
C SER A 37 2.60 16.93 7.47
N GLU A 38 2.47 16.92 8.80
CA GLU A 38 2.81 18.05 9.69
C GLU A 38 4.29 18.46 9.59
N THR A 39 5.13 17.62 8.98
CA THR A 39 6.56 17.85 8.82
C THR A 39 6.99 17.91 7.36
N LYS A 40 7.89 18.85 7.07
CA LYS A 40 8.61 18.97 5.78
C LYS A 40 9.92 18.19 5.76
N LEU A 41 10.26 17.49 6.85
CA LEU A 41 11.50 16.74 6.93
C LEU A 41 11.51 15.60 5.89
N PRO A 42 12.70 15.27 5.35
CA PRO A 42 12.87 14.10 4.51
C PRO A 42 12.40 12.83 5.22
N VAL A 43 11.67 11.97 4.49
CA VAL A 43 11.25 10.66 4.98
C VAL A 43 12.02 9.60 4.21
N TYR A 44 12.71 8.74 4.94
CA TYR A 44 13.40 7.58 4.38
C TYR A 44 12.70 6.30 4.82
N LEU A 45 12.41 5.44 3.86
CA LEU A 45 11.75 4.14 4.07
C LEU A 45 12.80 3.05 3.87
N VAL A 46 13.23 2.43 4.96
CA VAL A 46 14.17 1.31 4.88
C VAL A 46 13.37 0.02 4.68
N VAL A 47 13.65 -0.69 3.59
CA VAL A 47 12.93 -1.92 3.23
C VAL A 47 13.90 -3.08 2.97
N ASP A 48 13.37 -4.29 3.13
CA ASP A 48 14.07 -5.54 2.88
C ASP A 48 13.15 -6.58 2.20
N GLY A 49 13.68 -7.77 1.93
CA GLY A 49 12.91 -8.88 1.33
C GLY A 49 11.74 -9.42 2.18
N LYS A 50 11.61 -8.99 3.43
CA LYS A 50 10.50 -9.37 4.33
C LYS A 50 9.42 -8.30 4.41
N THR A 51 9.66 -7.12 3.81
CA THR A 51 8.68 -6.04 3.72
C THR A 51 7.52 -6.47 2.80
N ALA A 52 6.31 -6.61 3.35
CA ALA A 52 5.16 -7.17 2.64
C ALA A 52 3.83 -6.51 3.04
N SER A 53 2.80 -6.67 2.20
CA SER A 53 1.40 -6.32 2.51
C SER A 53 1.24 -4.83 2.88
N ALA A 54 0.70 -4.51 4.07
CA ALA A 54 0.49 -3.12 4.50
C ALA A 54 1.75 -2.25 4.43
N ALA A 55 2.93 -2.83 4.68
CA ALA A 55 4.20 -2.11 4.56
C ALA A 55 4.50 -1.75 3.10
N GLU A 56 4.23 -2.65 2.15
CA GLU A 56 4.39 -2.35 0.72
C GLU A 56 3.41 -1.27 0.24
N ILE A 57 2.18 -1.26 0.77
CA ILE A 57 1.20 -0.21 0.46
C ILE A 57 1.73 1.16 0.92
N LEU A 58 2.21 1.24 2.17
CA LEU A 58 2.77 2.48 2.71
C LEU A 58 4.00 2.94 1.90
N THR A 59 4.93 2.03 1.63
CA THR A 59 6.15 2.33 0.88
C THR A 59 5.83 2.81 -0.53
N ALA A 60 4.94 2.12 -1.25
CA ALA A 60 4.53 2.50 -2.60
C ALA A 60 3.80 3.86 -2.61
N ALA A 61 2.85 4.07 -1.70
CA ALA A 61 2.10 5.33 -1.63
C ALA A 61 3.03 6.53 -1.39
N LEU A 62 3.99 6.41 -0.48
CA LEU A 62 4.96 7.47 -0.20
C LEU A 62 5.96 7.68 -1.34
N GLN A 63 6.41 6.61 -2.00
CA GLN A 63 7.34 6.69 -3.12
C GLN A 63 6.68 7.31 -4.36
N ASP A 64 5.48 6.85 -4.74
CA ASP A 64 4.75 7.31 -5.91
C ASP A 64 4.37 8.79 -5.81
N ASN A 65 4.04 9.26 -4.61
CA ASN A 65 3.73 10.65 -4.34
C ASN A 65 4.99 11.51 -4.05
N LYS A 66 6.20 10.96 -4.24
CA LYS A 66 7.48 11.66 -3.97
C LYS A 66 7.60 12.21 -2.54
N ARG A 67 6.91 11.60 -1.58
CA ARG A 67 6.95 12.01 -0.17
C ARG A 67 8.06 11.31 0.60
N GLY A 68 8.44 10.10 0.20
CA GLY A 68 9.51 9.32 0.84
C GLY A 68 10.49 8.74 -0.15
N THR A 69 11.75 8.63 0.27
CA THR A 69 12.82 7.96 -0.47
C THR A 69 12.98 6.54 0.06
N VAL A 70 12.84 5.54 -0.82
CA VAL A 70 13.05 4.14 -0.45
C VAL A 70 14.53 3.83 -0.45
N VAL A 71 15.02 3.29 0.66
CA VAL A 71 16.39 2.84 0.85
C VAL A 71 16.36 1.33 0.99
N SER A 72 17.04 0.64 0.07
CA SER A 72 17.25 -0.79 0.17
C SER A 72 18.74 -1.09 0.12
N GLY A 73 19.24 -1.92 1.03
CA GLY A 73 20.62 -2.41 1.01
C GLY A 73 20.87 -3.45 -0.09
N GLY A 74 20.23 -3.30 -1.26
CA GLY A 74 20.25 -4.29 -2.35
C GLY A 74 19.05 -5.25 -2.39
N GLY A 75 18.06 -5.09 -1.50
CA GLY A 75 16.85 -5.93 -1.46
C GLY A 75 15.61 -5.27 -2.05
N ARG A 76 14.82 -5.99 -2.85
CA ARG A 76 13.45 -5.57 -3.19
C ARG A 76 12.51 -5.94 -2.04
N THR A 77 11.36 -5.26 -1.93
CA THR A 77 10.27 -5.76 -1.06
C THR A 77 9.86 -7.17 -1.50
N PHE A 78 9.11 -7.88 -0.67
CA PHE A 78 8.68 -9.25 -0.96
C PHE A 78 7.97 -9.38 -2.31
N GLY A 79 7.26 -8.34 -2.76
CA GLY A 79 6.51 -8.33 -4.02
C GLY A 79 5.11 -8.91 -3.85
N LYS A 80 4.50 -8.81 -2.65
CA LYS A 80 3.13 -9.27 -2.37
C LYS A 80 2.13 -8.21 -2.84
N GLY A 81 2.29 -7.78 -4.08
CA GLY A 81 1.49 -6.77 -4.73
C GLY A 81 0.06 -7.22 -5.11
N ARG A 82 -0.49 -8.17 -4.38
CA ARG A 82 -1.87 -8.62 -4.56
C ARG A 82 -2.56 -8.43 -3.23
N ILE A 83 -3.51 -7.51 -3.20
CA ILE A 83 -4.54 -7.52 -2.16
C ILE A 83 -5.33 -8.81 -2.39
N GLN A 84 -5.00 -9.86 -1.63
CA GLN A 84 -5.87 -11.01 -1.51
C GLN A 84 -6.98 -10.60 -0.54
N ASN A 85 -8.16 -10.29 -1.06
CA ASN A 85 -9.36 -10.28 -0.23
C ASN A 85 -9.54 -11.72 0.28
N VAL A 86 -9.36 -11.91 1.59
CA VAL A 86 -9.79 -13.12 2.26
C VAL A 86 -11.31 -13.05 2.28
N GLN A 87 -11.98 -13.92 1.52
CA GLN A 87 -13.42 -14.08 1.69
C GLN A 87 -13.66 -14.95 2.92
N PRO A 88 -14.35 -14.45 3.96
CA PRO A 88 -14.81 -15.30 5.05
C PRO A 88 -15.91 -16.23 4.53
N LEU A 89 -15.79 -17.51 4.84
CA LEU A 89 -16.84 -18.52 4.67
C LEU A 89 -17.75 -18.52 5.91
N GLU A 90 -18.99 -18.99 5.75
CA GLU A 90 -20.03 -18.98 6.80
C GLU A 90 -19.66 -19.73 8.08
N ASP A 91 -18.60 -20.54 8.06
CA ASP A 91 -18.06 -21.31 9.18
C ASP A 91 -16.90 -20.62 9.93
N GLY A 92 -16.54 -19.39 9.55
CA GLY A 92 -15.44 -18.63 10.16
C GLY A 92 -14.05 -18.97 9.59
N SER A 93 -13.96 -19.82 8.56
CA SER A 93 -12.73 -20.03 7.79
C SER A 93 -12.56 -18.95 6.71
N GLY A 94 -11.33 -18.71 6.26
CA GLY A 94 -11.04 -17.69 5.24
C GLY A 94 -10.27 -18.29 4.07
N ILE A 95 -10.79 -18.15 2.84
CA ILE A 95 -10.10 -18.57 1.63
C ILE A 95 -9.33 -17.38 1.04
N SER A 96 -8.02 -17.55 0.83
CA SER A 96 -7.15 -16.57 0.15
C SER A 96 -6.96 -16.96 -1.32
N VAL A 97 -7.87 -16.54 -2.20
CA VAL A 97 -7.72 -16.74 -3.67
C VAL A 97 -6.94 -15.59 -4.29
N THR A 98 -5.79 -15.91 -4.88
CA THR A 98 -4.99 -14.96 -5.66
C THR A 98 -5.66 -14.68 -7.01
N ARG A 99 -6.34 -13.53 -7.17
CA ARG A 99 -7.19 -13.26 -8.36
C ARG A 99 -6.74 -12.09 -9.27
N ALA A 100 -5.46 -11.71 -9.35
CA ALA A 100 -4.97 -10.82 -10.45
C ALA A 100 -3.44 -10.80 -10.57
N LYS A 101 -2.88 -10.92 -11.78
CA LYS A 101 -1.44 -10.74 -12.12
C LYS A 101 -1.21 -9.29 -12.58
N TYR A 102 -0.02 -8.76 -12.29
CA TYR A 102 0.52 -7.50 -12.83
C TYR A 102 0.87 -7.61 -14.32
#